data_AF-A0A0C9TQF4-F1
#
_entry.id   AF-A0A0C9TQF4-F1
#
_cell.length_a   1.000
_cell.length_b   1.000
_cell.length_c   1.000
_cell.angle_alpha   90.00
_cell.angle_beta   90.00
_cell.angle_gamma   90.00
#
_symmetry.space_group_name_H-M   'P 1'
#
loop_
_entity.id
_entity.type
_entity.pdbx_description
1 polymer ?
#
loop_
_entity_poly.entity_id
_entity_poly.type
_entity_poly.pdbx_seq_one_letter_code
_entity_poly.pdbx_strand_id
1 'polypeptide(L)'
;MKKLARVERNSLKHEEIKLRKKLGRKLTYAEKSTIALYKHHPELKTVWGDVEASIPITIPEKGIQPAGLKLSLLPFQLESLYWMKKQEKSVWAGGMLAVSYPMGKTIQTIALMVADRQKPNLIIAPTVAVMQWKSEIETHTDDFKALVWHGSTREQNIKELEKYDVVLTTYAVLESCFRKQQSGFKRKGKIVKERSVLHTIEWKRIILDEAHNIKERSTNTAKATFELQSKYKWCLSGTPLQNRVGELYSLVRFLGGDPFSYYFCKRCDCKSLHWKFTDKRTCDDCGHSPMQVNLLQTCFWNNEILTPIQKNGMTGPGQIAFKKLKILLDRMMLRRTKLERADDLDLPPRTVIVRRDYFSEEEKELYLSLFSDAKRQFSTYVDSGTLLNNYSNIFSLITRMRQMACHPDLVLKSKRNAGVLTEDSGEAPVCRICQDIAEDAIQSRCRHIFDRECIKQYITTAVEVNPACPVCHLALSIDLEAPALEFD
;
A
#
# COMPACT_ATOMS: atom_id res chain seq x y z
N MET A 1 -29.46 27.21 -15.23
CA MET A 1 -28.19 26.94 -14.52
C MET A 1 -27.81 27.95 -13.42
N LYS A 2 -27.75 29.28 -13.67
CA LYS A 2 -27.32 30.27 -12.63
C LYS A 2 -28.21 30.35 -11.37
N LYS A 3 -29.52 30.09 -11.48
CA LYS A 3 -30.47 30.08 -10.33
C LYS A 3 -30.22 28.88 -9.38
N LEU A 4 -30.03 27.68 -9.93
CA LEU A 4 -29.72 26.45 -9.18
C LEU A 4 -28.39 26.59 -8.41
N ALA A 5 -27.33 27.05 -9.07
CA ALA A 5 -26.03 27.29 -8.43
C ALA A 5 -26.09 28.35 -7.30
N ARG A 6 -27.02 29.32 -7.39
CA ARG A 6 -27.24 30.34 -6.35
C ARG A 6 -27.99 29.77 -5.14
N VAL A 7 -29.02 28.95 -5.37
CA VAL A 7 -29.75 28.23 -4.32
C VAL A 7 -28.80 27.26 -3.59
N GLU A 8 -27.95 26.55 -4.33
CA GLU A 8 -26.97 25.63 -3.76
C GLU A 8 -25.94 26.32 -2.87
N ARG A 9 -25.40 27.47 -3.30
CA ARG A 9 -24.48 28.27 -2.49
C ARG A 9 -25.14 28.82 -1.23
N ASN A 10 -26.44 29.14 -1.29
CA ASN A 10 -27.17 29.65 -0.13
C ASN A 10 -27.43 28.56 0.92
N SER A 11 -27.72 27.32 0.51
CA SER A 11 -27.95 26.21 1.45
C SER A 11 -26.66 25.82 2.19
N LEU A 12 -25.52 25.75 1.50
CA LEU A 12 -24.21 25.46 2.10
C LEU A 12 -23.82 26.54 3.12
N LYS A 13 -24.03 27.81 2.78
CA LYS A 13 -23.79 28.93 3.71
C LYS A 13 -24.65 28.84 4.95
N HIS A 14 -25.90 28.37 4.85
CA HIS A 14 -26.79 28.22 6.00
C HIS A 14 -26.29 27.14 6.98
N GLU A 15 -25.86 25.99 6.48
CA GLU A 15 -25.24 24.94 7.31
C GLU A 15 -23.91 25.40 7.93
N GLU A 16 -23.06 26.10 7.17
CA GLU A 16 -21.83 26.71 7.69
C GLU A 16 -22.13 27.70 8.83
N ILE A 17 -23.15 28.54 8.69
CA ILE A 17 -23.55 29.49 9.74
C ILE A 17 -24.05 28.77 10.99
N LYS A 18 -24.85 27.71 10.84
CA LYS A 18 -25.31 26.88 11.96
C LYS A 18 -24.14 26.26 12.73
N LEU A 19 -23.19 25.65 12.03
CA LEU A 19 -22.03 25.02 12.66
C LEU A 19 -21.09 26.06 13.29
N ARG A 20 -20.88 27.22 12.63
CA ARG A 20 -20.12 28.34 13.16
C ARG A 20 -20.72 28.88 14.46
N LYS A 21 -22.05 29.01 14.54
CA LYS A 21 -22.76 29.42 15.76
C LYS A 21 -22.58 28.39 16.88
N LYS A 22 -22.66 27.09 16.57
CA LYS A 22 -22.48 26.01 17.55
C LYS A 22 -21.06 25.95 18.13
N LEU A 23 -20.04 26.19 17.31
CA LEU A 23 -18.64 26.10 17.73
C LEU A 23 -18.06 27.39 18.32
N GLY A 24 -18.75 28.53 18.15
CA GLY A 24 -18.26 29.84 18.62
C GLY A 24 -16.98 30.35 17.93
N ARG A 25 -16.44 29.63 16.94
CA ARG A 25 -15.22 29.98 16.19
C ARG A 25 -15.43 29.92 14.68
N LYS A 26 -14.51 30.50 13.92
CA LYS A 26 -14.48 30.33 12.45
C LYS A 26 -14.30 28.83 12.11
N LEU A 27 -15.03 28.38 11.09
CA LEU A 27 -14.90 27.02 10.56
C LEU A 27 -13.55 26.85 9.86
N THR A 28 -12.92 25.71 10.12
CA THR A 28 -11.74 25.24 9.40
C THR A 28 -12.12 24.84 7.97
N TYR A 29 -11.12 24.76 7.10
CA TYR A 29 -11.30 24.26 5.73
C TYR A 29 -11.88 22.83 5.71
N ALA A 30 -11.45 21.97 6.62
CA ALA A 30 -11.94 20.59 6.73
C ALA A 30 -13.43 20.51 7.08
N GLU A 31 -13.90 21.36 8.01
CA GLU A 31 -15.33 21.41 8.39
C GLU A 31 -16.21 21.89 7.23
N LYS A 32 -15.78 22.92 6.50
CA LYS A 32 -16.48 23.39 5.29
C LYS A 32 -16.51 22.32 4.20
N SER A 33 -15.38 21.63 4.01
CA SER A 33 -15.26 20.53 3.06
C SER A 33 -16.19 19.36 3.40
N THR A 34 -16.37 19.07 4.69
CA THR A 34 -17.23 17.98 5.17
C THR A 34 -18.72 18.32 4.99
N ILE A 35 -19.11 19.58 5.25
CA ILE A 35 -20.46 20.08 4.97
C ILE A 35 -20.79 19.94 3.47
N ALA A 36 -19.87 20.38 2.60
CA ALA A 36 -20.05 20.26 1.15
C ALA A 36 -20.21 18.81 0.70
N LEU A 37 -19.41 17.90 1.28
CA LEU A 37 -19.50 16.46 1.01
C LEU A 37 -20.87 15.90 1.40
N TYR A 38 -21.31 16.12 2.64
CA TYR A 38 -22.56 15.54 3.14
C TYR A 38 -23.83 16.09 2.51
N LYS A 39 -23.75 17.21 1.80
CA LYS A 39 -24.87 17.74 1.04
C LYS A 39 -25.15 16.92 -0.21
N HIS A 40 -24.10 16.51 -0.92
CA HIS A 40 -24.21 15.70 -2.13
C HIS A 40 -24.23 14.20 -1.83
N HIS A 41 -23.74 13.82 -0.65
CA HIS A 41 -23.71 12.45 -0.15
C HIS A 41 -24.30 12.38 1.27
N PRO A 42 -25.64 12.49 1.41
CA PRO A 42 -26.31 12.47 2.71
C PRO A 42 -26.11 11.14 3.46
N GLU A 43 -25.92 10.03 2.75
CA GLU A 43 -25.64 8.71 3.31
C GLU A 43 -24.43 8.72 4.24
N LEU A 44 -23.40 9.50 3.90
CA LEU A 44 -22.14 9.57 4.66
C LEU A 44 -22.29 10.15 6.08
N LYS A 45 -23.40 10.83 6.40
CA LYS A 45 -23.65 11.38 7.73
C LYS A 45 -23.88 10.28 8.77
N THR A 46 -24.56 9.20 8.39
CA THR A 46 -25.01 8.14 9.32
C THR A 46 -24.23 6.84 9.17
N VAL A 47 -23.37 6.70 8.13
CA VAL A 47 -22.58 5.49 7.83
C VAL A 47 -22.04 4.74 9.04
N TRP A 48 -21.44 5.45 10.00
CA TRP A 48 -20.84 4.78 11.16
C TRP A 48 -21.88 4.16 12.09
N GLY A 49 -23.00 4.85 12.33
CA GLY A 49 -24.12 4.30 13.10
C GLY A 49 -24.88 3.22 12.31
N ASP A 50 -25.00 3.40 11.00
CA ASP A 50 -25.63 2.41 10.12
C ASP A 50 -24.82 1.12 10.10
N VAL A 51 -23.49 1.19 10.01
CA VAL A 51 -22.62 -0.01 10.09
C VAL A 51 -22.73 -0.68 11.46
N GLU A 52 -22.83 0.10 12.54
CA GLU A 52 -23.01 -0.48 13.87
C GLU A 52 -24.32 -1.24 14.01
N ALA A 53 -25.41 -0.69 13.48
CA ALA A 53 -26.75 -1.24 13.58
C ALA A 53 -27.04 -2.35 12.56
N SER A 54 -26.57 -2.21 11.32
CA SER A 54 -26.92 -3.10 10.21
C SER A 54 -26.00 -4.30 10.10
N ILE A 55 -24.74 -4.19 10.51
CA ILE A 55 -23.77 -5.27 10.37
C ILE A 55 -23.40 -5.80 11.76
N PRO A 56 -23.90 -6.99 12.15
CA PRO A 56 -23.53 -7.59 13.42
C PRO A 56 -22.07 -8.05 13.41
N ILE A 57 -21.44 -8.04 14.58
CA ILE A 57 -20.11 -8.63 14.77
C ILE A 57 -20.27 -10.15 14.74
N THR A 58 -19.57 -10.82 13.82
CA THR A 58 -19.58 -12.28 13.76
C THR A 58 -18.72 -12.84 14.88
N ILE A 59 -19.34 -13.47 15.87
CA ILE A 59 -18.64 -14.18 16.95
C ILE A 59 -18.15 -15.53 16.40
N PRO A 60 -16.85 -15.85 16.48
CA PRO A 60 -16.34 -17.13 16.03
C PRO A 60 -16.88 -18.29 16.89
N GLU A 61 -17.48 -19.28 16.25
CA GLU A 61 -17.93 -20.54 16.86
C GLU A 61 -17.15 -21.71 16.28
N LYS A 62 -17.05 -22.84 17.00
CA LYS A 62 -16.33 -24.02 16.51
C LYS A 62 -16.96 -24.54 15.21
N GLY A 63 -16.24 -24.37 14.10
CA GLY A 63 -16.67 -24.84 12.79
C GLY A 63 -16.57 -26.36 12.62
N ILE A 64 -17.13 -26.84 11.50
CA ILE A 64 -17.05 -28.24 11.07
C ILE A 64 -15.75 -28.46 10.29
N GLN A 65 -15.04 -29.54 10.61
CA GLN A 65 -13.85 -29.99 9.88
C GLN A 65 -14.20 -30.30 8.41
N PRO A 66 -13.49 -29.73 7.42
CA PRO A 66 -13.70 -30.06 6.01
C PRO A 66 -13.30 -31.51 5.70
N ALA A 67 -14.18 -32.28 5.06
CA ALA A 67 -13.93 -33.69 4.75
C ALA A 67 -12.74 -33.92 3.80
N GLY A 68 -12.41 -32.96 2.94
CA GLY A 68 -11.31 -33.07 1.97
C GLY A 68 -9.94 -32.59 2.48
N LEU A 69 -9.79 -32.35 3.79
CA LEU A 69 -8.54 -31.89 4.40
C LEU A 69 -7.95 -33.03 5.24
N LYS A 70 -6.73 -33.46 4.90
CA LYS A 70 -6.02 -34.56 5.60
C LYS A 70 -5.65 -34.22 7.04
N LEU A 71 -5.33 -32.95 7.29
CA LEU A 71 -4.92 -32.46 8.59
C LEU A 71 -6.14 -32.15 9.47
N SER A 72 -6.12 -32.60 10.72
CA SER A 72 -7.11 -32.19 11.72
C SER A 72 -6.82 -30.77 12.21
N LEU A 73 -7.81 -29.87 12.08
CA LEU A 73 -7.67 -28.48 12.50
C LEU A 73 -7.75 -28.35 14.03
N LEU A 74 -6.94 -27.43 14.59
CA LEU A 74 -7.02 -27.05 15.99
C LEU A 74 -8.35 -26.32 16.29
N PRO A 75 -8.83 -26.29 17.56
CA PRO A 75 -10.10 -25.67 17.92
C PRO A 75 -10.24 -24.22 17.42
N PHE A 76 -9.21 -23.39 17.64
CA PHE A 76 -9.23 -22.02 17.12
C PHE A 76 -9.22 -21.98 15.59
N GLN A 77 -8.57 -22.92 14.90
CA GLN A 77 -8.57 -22.96 13.42
C GLN A 77 -9.98 -23.27 12.89
N LEU A 78 -10.73 -24.15 13.56
CA LEU A 78 -12.15 -24.40 13.26
C LEU A 78 -13.01 -23.15 13.50
N GLU A 79 -12.75 -22.41 14.58
CA GLU A 79 -13.40 -21.12 14.83
C GLU A 79 -13.09 -20.08 13.72
N SER A 80 -11.82 -20.02 13.26
CA SER A 80 -11.46 -19.16 12.13
C SER A 80 -12.22 -19.54 10.87
N LEU A 81 -12.30 -20.84 10.57
CA LEU A 81 -12.98 -21.35 9.38
C LEU A 81 -14.47 -20.99 9.41
N TYR A 82 -15.13 -21.13 10.56
CA TYR A 82 -16.52 -20.71 10.73
C TYR A 82 -16.69 -19.21 10.45
N TRP A 83 -15.85 -18.38 11.08
CA TRP A 83 -15.87 -16.94 10.89
C TRP A 83 -15.64 -16.58 9.41
N MET A 84 -14.65 -17.19 8.76
CA MET A 84 -14.37 -16.96 7.33
C MET A 84 -15.57 -17.30 6.45
N LYS A 85 -16.23 -18.45 6.67
CA LYS A 85 -17.43 -18.85 5.91
C LYS A 85 -18.60 -17.87 6.08
N LYS A 86 -18.81 -17.36 7.30
CA LYS A 86 -19.83 -16.32 7.57
C LYS A 86 -19.46 -15.01 6.90
N GLN A 87 -18.19 -14.64 6.95
CA GLN A 87 -17.67 -13.41 6.39
C GLN A 87 -17.77 -13.37 4.85
N GLU A 88 -17.59 -14.49 4.15
CA GLU A 88 -17.84 -14.56 2.70
C GLU A 88 -19.31 -14.27 2.33
N LYS A 89 -20.25 -14.49 3.26
CA LYS A 89 -21.68 -14.17 3.08
C LYS A 89 -22.04 -12.75 3.57
N SER A 90 -21.08 -12.03 4.14
CA SER A 90 -21.28 -10.65 4.60
C SER A 90 -21.28 -9.66 3.43
N VAL A 91 -21.58 -8.40 3.73
CA VAL A 91 -21.58 -7.29 2.76
C VAL A 91 -20.20 -7.10 2.09
N TRP A 92 -19.12 -7.47 2.77
CA TRP A 92 -17.75 -7.33 2.24
C TRP A 92 -17.26 -8.53 1.44
N ALA A 93 -18.03 -9.62 1.43
CA ALA A 93 -17.69 -10.84 0.68
C ALA A 93 -16.23 -11.30 0.95
N GLY A 94 -15.78 -11.22 2.22
CA GLY A 94 -14.38 -11.44 2.58
C GLY A 94 -13.91 -10.56 3.74
N GLY A 95 -12.62 -10.60 4.03
CA GLY A 95 -12.07 -9.91 5.20
C GLY A 95 -10.57 -10.04 5.40
N MET A 96 -10.13 -9.69 6.61
CA MET A 96 -8.73 -9.70 7.02
C MET A 96 -8.50 -10.78 8.08
N LEU A 97 -7.60 -11.72 7.81
CA LEU A 97 -7.16 -12.70 8.78
C LEU A 97 -5.80 -12.28 9.37
N ALA A 98 -5.86 -11.63 10.53
CA ALA A 98 -4.73 -11.01 11.21
C ALA A 98 -4.18 -11.90 12.32
N VAL A 99 -3.48 -12.97 11.96
CA VAL A 99 -3.09 -14.02 12.92
C VAL A 99 -1.57 -14.08 13.06
N SER A 100 -1.07 -14.14 14.30
CA SER A 100 0.37 -14.21 14.58
C SER A 100 1.01 -15.48 13.97
N TYR A 101 2.24 -15.39 13.45
CA TYR A 101 2.99 -16.58 12.99
C TYR A 101 3.55 -17.35 14.19
N PRO A 102 3.41 -18.69 14.32
CA PRO A 102 2.97 -19.68 13.33
C PRO A 102 1.59 -20.31 13.62
N MET A 103 0.50 -19.54 13.72
CA MET A 103 -0.83 -20.10 14.06
C MET A 103 -1.58 -20.74 12.86
N GLY A 104 -0.90 -21.04 11.74
CA GLY A 104 -1.48 -21.79 10.62
C GLY A 104 -2.45 -21.01 9.70
N LYS A 105 -2.13 -19.75 9.34
CA LYS A 105 -2.92 -18.95 8.38
C LYS A 105 -3.16 -19.66 7.05
N THR A 106 -2.12 -20.31 6.55
CA THR A 106 -2.11 -21.09 5.30
C THR A 106 -3.13 -22.21 5.36
N ILE A 107 -3.02 -23.07 6.37
CA ILE A 107 -3.93 -24.20 6.61
C ILE A 107 -5.39 -23.75 6.77
N GLN A 108 -5.66 -22.68 7.53
CA GLN A 108 -7.01 -22.15 7.69
C GLN A 108 -7.62 -21.70 6.34
N THR A 109 -6.80 -21.14 5.47
CA THR A 109 -7.23 -20.69 4.14
C THR A 109 -7.42 -21.87 3.18
N ILE A 110 -6.55 -22.88 3.24
CA ILE A 110 -6.73 -24.14 2.49
C ILE A 110 -8.03 -24.81 2.93
N ALA A 111 -8.30 -24.87 4.23
CA ALA A 111 -9.54 -25.41 4.78
C ALA A 111 -10.79 -24.68 4.25
N LEU A 112 -10.74 -23.36 4.10
CA LEU A 112 -11.82 -22.57 3.49
C LEU A 112 -12.05 -22.95 2.03
N MET A 113 -10.98 -23.05 1.23
CA MET A 113 -11.08 -23.42 -0.18
C MET A 113 -11.56 -24.86 -0.37
N VAL A 114 -11.12 -25.78 0.48
CA VAL A 114 -11.57 -27.19 0.47
C VAL A 114 -13.04 -27.30 0.87
N ALA A 115 -13.50 -26.43 1.78
CA ALA A 115 -14.90 -26.43 2.20
C ALA A 115 -15.87 -25.87 1.13
N ASP A 116 -15.39 -25.03 0.22
CA ASP A 116 -16.14 -24.57 -0.97
C ASP A 116 -15.22 -24.60 -2.20
N ARG A 117 -15.15 -25.78 -2.84
CA ARG A 117 -14.26 -26.12 -3.97
C ARG A 117 -14.62 -25.42 -5.30
N GLN A 118 -15.37 -24.33 -5.26
CA GLN A 118 -15.61 -23.50 -6.45
C GLN A 118 -14.30 -22.89 -6.97
N LYS A 119 -14.10 -22.95 -8.29
CA LYS A 119 -12.93 -22.45 -9.03
C LYS A 119 -13.34 -21.21 -9.86
N PRO A 120 -12.39 -20.38 -10.31
CA PRO A 120 -10.94 -20.43 -10.04
C PRO A 120 -10.54 -19.60 -8.80
N ASN A 121 -9.57 -20.07 -8.01
CA ASN A 121 -9.01 -19.32 -6.88
C ASN A 121 -7.61 -18.79 -7.21
N LEU A 122 -7.30 -17.57 -6.79
CA LEU A 122 -6.00 -16.93 -6.96
C LEU A 122 -5.34 -16.66 -5.61
N ILE A 123 -4.10 -17.09 -5.46
CA ILE A 123 -3.26 -16.75 -4.30
C ILE A 123 -2.06 -15.94 -4.79
N ILE A 124 -1.88 -14.77 -4.19
CA ILE A 124 -0.74 -13.88 -4.43
C ILE A 124 0.10 -13.86 -3.16
N ALA A 125 1.35 -14.33 -3.26
CA ALA A 125 2.25 -14.43 -2.12
C ALA A 125 3.65 -13.90 -2.47
N PRO A 126 4.51 -13.61 -1.47
CA PRO A 126 5.93 -13.38 -1.72
C PRO A 126 6.57 -14.57 -2.44
N THR A 127 7.60 -14.33 -3.26
CA THR A 127 8.26 -15.38 -4.06
C THR A 127 8.70 -16.59 -3.22
N VAL A 128 9.20 -16.34 -2.01
CA VAL A 128 9.63 -17.38 -1.07
C VAL A 128 8.49 -18.26 -0.55
N ALA A 129 7.26 -17.74 -0.49
CA ALA A 129 6.11 -18.45 0.06
C ALA A 129 5.34 -19.25 -0.99
N VAL A 130 5.46 -18.94 -2.28
CA VAL A 130 4.69 -19.60 -3.36
C VAL A 130 4.91 -21.10 -3.40
N MET A 131 6.16 -21.56 -3.30
CA MET A 131 6.46 -22.99 -3.29
C MET A 131 5.99 -23.67 -2.01
N GLN A 132 6.03 -22.97 -0.88
CA GLN A 132 5.46 -23.46 0.38
C GLN A 132 3.95 -23.66 0.25
N TRP A 133 3.22 -22.67 -0.29
CA TRP A 133 1.78 -22.82 -0.54
C TRP A 133 1.46 -24.02 -1.42
N LYS A 134 2.21 -24.23 -2.49
CA LYS A 134 2.03 -25.40 -3.37
C LYS A 134 2.20 -26.71 -2.57
N SER A 135 3.31 -26.82 -1.83
CA SER A 135 3.62 -27.99 -1.01
C SER A 135 2.54 -28.27 0.04
N GLU A 136 2.07 -27.23 0.74
CA GLU A 136 1.02 -27.32 1.76
C GLU A 136 -0.32 -27.77 1.16
N ILE A 137 -0.69 -27.26 -0.01
CA ILE A 137 -1.89 -27.67 -0.72
C ILE A 137 -1.81 -29.15 -1.11
N GLU A 138 -0.72 -29.56 -1.78
CA GLU A 138 -0.53 -30.93 -2.25
C GLU A 138 -0.43 -31.93 -1.09
N THR A 139 0.18 -31.52 0.03
CA THR A 139 0.34 -32.36 1.22
C THR A 139 -0.97 -32.55 1.99
N HIS A 140 -1.80 -31.51 2.10
CA HIS A 140 -2.96 -31.51 3.00
C HIS A 140 -4.30 -31.75 2.33
N THR A 141 -4.36 -31.92 1.01
CA THR A 141 -5.60 -32.13 0.27
C THR A 141 -5.53 -33.31 -0.68
N ASP A 142 -6.68 -33.86 -1.03
CA ASP A 142 -6.86 -34.85 -2.11
C ASP A 142 -7.62 -34.22 -3.28
N ASP A 143 -7.13 -34.48 -4.50
CA ASP A 143 -7.69 -34.01 -5.77
C ASP A 143 -7.82 -32.48 -5.92
N PHE A 144 -6.94 -31.70 -5.27
CA PHE A 144 -6.92 -30.24 -5.37
C PHE A 144 -5.65 -29.77 -6.09
N LYS A 145 -5.80 -29.28 -7.31
CA LYS A 145 -4.67 -28.99 -8.20
C LYS A 145 -4.23 -27.52 -8.08
N ALA A 146 -2.96 -27.31 -7.71
CA ALA A 146 -2.34 -26.00 -7.64
C ALA A 146 -1.35 -25.78 -8.81
N LEU A 147 -1.51 -24.67 -9.53
CA LEU A 147 -0.57 -24.23 -10.58
C LEU A 147 0.27 -23.06 -10.08
N VAL A 148 1.60 -23.18 -10.19
CA VAL A 148 2.51 -22.04 -9.97
C VAL A 148 2.66 -21.27 -11.28
N TRP A 149 2.04 -20.10 -11.34
CA TRP A 149 2.08 -19.19 -12.47
C TRP A 149 3.21 -18.16 -12.29
N HIS A 150 4.44 -18.59 -12.54
CA HIS A 150 5.66 -17.79 -12.38
C HIS A 150 6.63 -17.99 -13.56
N GLY A 151 7.56 -17.05 -13.76
CA GLY A 151 8.60 -17.13 -14.80
C GLY A 151 8.23 -16.52 -16.15
N SER A 152 9.08 -16.71 -17.16
CA SER A 152 8.89 -16.17 -18.52
C SER A 152 8.01 -17.06 -19.40
N THR A 153 8.05 -18.39 -19.20
CA THR A 153 7.30 -19.42 -19.94
C THR A 153 5.96 -19.77 -19.28
N ARG A 154 5.25 -18.74 -18.82
CA ARG A 154 3.94 -18.93 -18.17
C ARG A 154 2.84 -19.23 -19.19
N GLU A 155 1.91 -20.09 -18.81
CA GLU A 155 0.68 -20.34 -19.56
C GLU A 155 -0.08 -19.03 -19.80
N GLN A 156 -0.45 -18.76 -21.05
CA GLN A 156 -1.18 -17.56 -21.46
C GLN A 156 -2.66 -17.86 -21.74
N ASN A 157 -3.01 -19.14 -21.91
CA ASN A 157 -4.36 -19.56 -22.20
C ASN A 157 -5.22 -19.56 -20.92
N ILE A 158 -6.22 -18.69 -20.90
CA ILE A 158 -7.19 -18.56 -19.79
C ILE A 158 -7.88 -19.90 -19.50
N LYS A 159 -8.26 -20.65 -20.54
CA LYS A 159 -8.98 -21.93 -20.38
C LYS A 159 -8.15 -22.99 -19.69
N GLU A 160 -6.82 -22.93 -19.81
CA GLU A 160 -5.93 -23.86 -19.10
C GLU A 160 -5.79 -23.48 -17.63
N LEU A 161 -5.74 -22.17 -17.31
CA LEU A 161 -5.70 -21.70 -15.92
C LEU A 161 -6.97 -22.08 -15.15
N GLU A 162 -8.14 -21.98 -15.80
CA GLU A 162 -9.44 -22.32 -15.20
C GLU A 162 -9.61 -23.81 -14.84
N LYS A 163 -8.77 -24.71 -15.40
CA LYS A 163 -8.79 -26.14 -15.03
C LYS A 163 -8.24 -26.40 -13.63
N TYR A 164 -7.35 -25.52 -13.14
CA TYR A 164 -6.73 -25.66 -11.83
C TYR A 164 -7.64 -25.11 -10.72
N ASP A 165 -7.59 -25.72 -9.54
CA ASP A 165 -8.33 -25.26 -8.37
C ASP A 165 -7.79 -23.94 -7.84
N VAL A 166 -6.45 -23.83 -7.84
CA VAL A 166 -5.70 -22.69 -7.33
C VAL A 166 -4.60 -22.31 -8.31
N VAL A 167 -4.53 -21.02 -8.63
CA VAL A 167 -3.40 -20.42 -9.32
C VAL A 167 -2.59 -19.62 -8.31
N LEU A 168 -1.30 -19.90 -8.23
CA LEU A 168 -0.34 -19.27 -7.34
C LEU A 168 0.54 -18.31 -8.14
N THR A 169 0.65 -17.06 -7.71
CA THR A 169 1.52 -16.06 -8.35
C THR A 169 2.20 -15.19 -7.31
N THR A 170 3.12 -14.33 -7.77
CA THR A 170 3.82 -13.37 -6.92
C THR A 170 3.37 -11.93 -7.16
N TYR A 171 3.54 -11.08 -6.15
CA TYR A 171 3.29 -9.64 -6.28
C TYR A 171 4.10 -9.01 -7.43
N ALA A 172 5.37 -9.40 -7.59
CA ALA A 172 6.23 -8.89 -8.66
C ALA A 172 5.75 -9.31 -10.06
N VAL A 173 5.24 -10.53 -10.20
CA VAL A 173 4.66 -11.01 -11.45
C VAL A 173 3.37 -10.25 -11.78
N LEU A 174 2.49 -10.06 -10.80
CA LEU A 174 1.26 -9.31 -10.96
C LEU A 174 1.53 -7.85 -11.38
N GLU A 175 2.47 -7.18 -10.72
CA GLU A 175 2.92 -5.83 -11.06
C GLU A 175 3.45 -5.79 -12.50
N SER A 176 4.32 -6.72 -12.88
CA SER A 176 4.92 -6.76 -14.21
C SER A 176 3.87 -6.92 -15.30
N CYS A 177 2.87 -7.80 -15.09
CA CYS A 177 1.77 -7.97 -16.03
C CYS A 177 0.88 -6.73 -16.12
N PHE A 178 0.63 -6.08 -14.99
CA PHE A 178 -0.13 -4.84 -14.94
C PHE A 178 0.57 -3.70 -15.68
N ARG A 179 1.89 -3.55 -15.50
CA ARG A 179 2.71 -2.55 -16.19
C ARG A 179 2.64 -2.72 -17.71
N LYS A 180 2.71 -3.96 -18.21
CA LYS A 180 2.53 -4.28 -19.64
C LYS A 180 1.14 -3.95 -20.17
N GLN A 181 0.11 -4.07 -19.33
CA GLN A 181 -1.25 -3.70 -19.69
C GLN A 181 -1.45 -2.18 -19.76
N GLN A 182 -0.99 -1.46 -18.75
CA GLN A 182 -1.24 -0.03 -18.61
C GLN A 182 -0.26 0.83 -19.44
N SER A 183 1.04 0.64 -19.21
CA SER A 183 2.10 1.44 -19.84
C SER A 183 2.59 0.85 -21.16
N GLY A 184 2.43 -0.47 -21.34
CA GLY A 184 2.99 -1.18 -22.50
C GLY A 184 4.49 -1.43 -22.37
N PHE A 185 5.07 -2.08 -23.37
CA PHE A 185 6.51 -2.32 -23.47
C PHE A 185 7.00 -2.09 -24.90
N LYS A 186 8.28 -1.72 -25.06
CA LYS A 186 8.87 -1.51 -26.37
C LYS A 186 9.15 -2.85 -27.04
N ARG A 187 8.60 -3.06 -28.23
CA ARG A 187 8.92 -4.19 -29.11
C ARG A 187 9.10 -3.67 -30.54
N LYS A 188 10.28 -3.91 -31.13
CA LYS A 188 10.63 -3.40 -32.48
C LYS A 188 10.36 -1.89 -32.64
N GLY A 189 10.75 -1.09 -31.65
CA GLY A 189 10.59 0.37 -31.67
C GLY A 189 9.16 0.91 -31.42
N LYS A 190 8.15 0.04 -31.24
CA LYS A 190 6.77 0.45 -30.95
C LYS A 190 6.36 0.05 -29.54
N ILE A 191 5.54 0.88 -28.88
CA ILE A 191 4.94 0.55 -27.58
C ILE A 191 3.76 -0.36 -27.83
N VAL A 192 3.85 -1.61 -27.36
CA VAL A 192 2.78 -2.61 -27.44
C VAL A 192 2.19 -2.79 -26.05
N LYS A 193 0.86 -2.75 -25.94
CA LYS A 193 0.13 -3.07 -24.70
C LYS A 193 -0.40 -4.49 -24.77
N GLU A 194 -0.23 -5.22 -23.69
CA GLU A 194 -0.66 -6.62 -23.57
C GLU A 194 -1.59 -6.75 -22.38
N ARG A 195 -2.82 -7.23 -22.59
CA ARG A 195 -3.78 -7.44 -21.50
C ARG A 195 -3.25 -8.52 -20.57
N SER A 196 -3.34 -8.27 -19.26
CA SER A 196 -2.94 -9.27 -18.28
C SER A 196 -3.98 -10.38 -18.20
N VAL A 197 -3.52 -11.62 -18.36
CA VAL A 197 -4.35 -12.83 -18.22
C VAL A 197 -5.06 -12.86 -16.87
N LEU A 198 -4.34 -12.56 -15.78
CA LEU A 198 -4.90 -12.56 -14.41
C LEU A 198 -6.02 -11.54 -14.20
N HIS A 199 -5.98 -10.39 -14.90
CA HIS A 199 -7.00 -9.34 -14.79
C HIS A 199 -8.20 -9.59 -15.71
N THR A 200 -8.13 -10.57 -16.60
CA THR A 200 -9.23 -10.94 -17.50
C THR A 200 -10.16 -11.99 -16.88
N ILE A 201 -9.64 -12.78 -15.94
CA ILE A 201 -10.37 -13.84 -15.25
C ILE A 201 -11.18 -13.24 -14.09
N GLU A 202 -12.45 -13.63 -13.97
CA GLU A 202 -13.25 -13.37 -12.78
C GLU A 202 -13.01 -14.48 -11.75
N TRP A 203 -12.27 -14.16 -10.70
CA TRP A 203 -11.87 -15.15 -9.71
C TRP A 203 -12.99 -15.41 -8.69
N LYS A 204 -13.13 -16.66 -8.25
CA LYS A 204 -13.99 -16.99 -7.11
C LYS A 204 -13.45 -16.36 -5.83
N ARG A 205 -12.16 -16.55 -5.55
CA ARG A 205 -11.44 -15.96 -4.40
C ARG A 205 -10.11 -15.39 -4.85
N ILE A 206 -9.76 -14.23 -4.29
CA ILE A 206 -8.38 -13.71 -4.32
C ILE A 206 -7.88 -13.64 -2.89
N ILE A 207 -6.75 -14.29 -2.64
CA ILE A 207 -6.09 -14.34 -1.34
C ILE A 207 -4.73 -13.67 -1.46
N LEU A 208 -4.51 -12.65 -0.64
CA LEU A 208 -3.23 -11.97 -0.50
C LEU A 208 -2.51 -12.50 0.73
N ASP A 209 -1.43 -13.24 0.52
CA ASP A 209 -0.54 -13.61 1.61
C ASP A 209 0.49 -12.50 1.86
N GLU A 210 0.78 -12.25 3.13
CA GLU A 210 1.50 -11.06 3.58
C GLU A 210 1.00 -9.77 2.91
N ALA A 211 -0.29 -9.47 3.10
CA ALA A 211 -1.00 -8.37 2.46
C ALA A 211 -0.38 -6.97 2.72
N HIS A 212 0.55 -6.84 3.68
CA HIS A 212 1.34 -5.62 3.87
C HIS A 212 2.20 -5.25 2.64
N ASN A 213 2.40 -6.16 1.67
CA ASN A 213 3.05 -5.87 0.39
C ASN A 213 2.28 -4.83 -0.46
N ILE A 214 0.98 -4.67 -0.25
CA ILE A 214 0.17 -3.65 -0.93
C ILE A 214 -0.08 -2.42 -0.06
N LYS A 215 0.67 -2.20 1.03
CA LYS A 215 0.41 -1.12 2.01
C LYS A 215 0.30 0.29 1.42
N GLU A 216 1.01 0.57 0.33
CA GLU A 216 1.03 1.89 -0.31
C GLU A 216 0.19 1.89 -1.59
N ARG A 217 -0.88 2.69 -1.60
CA ARG A 217 -1.90 2.71 -2.67
C ARG A 217 -1.40 3.27 -4.00
N SER A 218 -0.33 4.06 -3.99
CA SER A 218 0.23 4.68 -5.20
C SER A 218 1.06 3.71 -6.04
N THR A 219 1.56 2.62 -5.43
CA THR A 219 2.42 1.63 -6.08
C THR A 219 1.67 0.86 -7.17
N ASN A 220 2.40 0.46 -8.22
CA ASN A 220 1.84 -0.37 -9.28
C ASN A 220 1.36 -1.73 -8.75
N THR A 221 2.05 -2.30 -7.76
CA THR A 221 1.64 -3.55 -7.10
C THR A 221 0.25 -3.43 -6.47
N ALA A 222 -0.01 -2.36 -5.72
CA ALA A 222 -1.33 -2.13 -5.12
C ALA A 222 -2.40 -1.87 -6.20
N LYS A 223 -2.09 -1.02 -7.19
CA LYS A 223 -3.00 -0.74 -8.32
C LYS A 223 -3.38 -2.00 -9.10
N ALA A 224 -2.40 -2.85 -9.41
CA ALA A 224 -2.62 -4.13 -10.06
C ALA A 224 -3.55 -5.01 -9.23
N THR A 225 -3.30 -5.09 -7.93
CA THR A 225 -4.12 -5.89 -7.01
C THR A 225 -5.56 -5.37 -6.90
N PHE A 226 -5.77 -4.05 -6.98
CA PHE A 226 -7.11 -3.45 -6.94
C PHE A 226 -7.93 -3.70 -8.21
N GLU A 227 -7.29 -3.83 -9.37
CA GLU A 227 -8.01 -4.05 -10.64
C GLU A 227 -8.48 -5.49 -10.83
N LEU A 228 -7.98 -6.44 -10.03
CA LEU A 228 -8.43 -7.83 -10.07
C LEU A 228 -9.91 -7.95 -9.67
N GLN A 229 -10.65 -8.75 -10.45
CA GLN A 229 -12.06 -9.01 -10.26
C GLN A 229 -12.25 -10.32 -9.49
N SER A 230 -13.05 -10.29 -8.43
CA SER A 230 -13.44 -11.51 -7.73
C SER A 230 -14.72 -11.40 -6.94
N LYS A 231 -15.33 -12.56 -6.66
CA LYS A 231 -16.47 -12.67 -5.75
C LYS A 231 -16.06 -12.52 -4.28
N TYR A 232 -14.96 -13.16 -3.88
CA TYR A 232 -14.44 -13.05 -2.51
C TYR A 232 -12.99 -12.55 -2.46
N LYS A 233 -12.64 -11.81 -1.40
CA LYS A 233 -11.31 -11.23 -1.20
C LYS A 233 -10.80 -11.42 0.22
N TRP A 234 -9.57 -11.89 0.35
CA TRP A 234 -8.95 -12.20 1.64
C TRP A 234 -7.58 -11.55 1.75
N CYS A 235 -7.35 -10.86 2.87
CA CYS A 235 -6.02 -10.36 3.25
C CYS A 235 -5.49 -11.17 4.43
N LEU A 236 -4.39 -11.90 4.22
CA LEU A 236 -3.69 -12.63 5.26
C LEU A 236 -2.46 -11.82 5.68
N SER A 237 -2.31 -11.54 6.97
CA SER A 237 -1.06 -10.94 7.48
C SER A 237 -0.87 -11.18 8.97
N GLY A 238 0.36 -11.38 9.43
CA GLY A 238 0.66 -11.36 10.87
C GLY A 238 0.65 -9.96 11.48
N THR A 239 0.90 -8.94 10.65
CA THR A 239 1.12 -7.55 11.07
C THR A 239 0.40 -6.61 10.09
N PRO A 240 -0.95 -6.53 10.14
CA PRO A 240 -1.74 -5.74 9.19
C PRO A 240 -1.45 -4.22 9.28
N LEU A 241 -0.83 -3.77 10.36
CA LEU A 241 -0.36 -2.40 10.58
C LEU A 241 1.14 -2.46 10.93
N GLN A 242 2.01 -1.91 10.08
CA GLN A 242 3.46 -1.86 10.33
C GLN A 242 3.86 -0.48 10.86
N ASN A 243 3.57 0.58 10.10
CA ASN A 243 4.11 1.91 10.38
C ASN A 243 3.04 2.97 10.58
N ARG A 244 1.97 2.95 9.79
CA ARG A 244 1.00 4.06 9.71
C ARG A 244 -0.41 3.55 9.49
N VAL A 245 -1.42 4.24 10.05
CA VAL A 245 -2.85 3.93 9.85
C VAL A 245 -3.27 4.03 8.38
N GLY A 246 -2.52 4.78 7.56
CA GLY A 246 -2.73 4.84 6.10
C GLY A 246 -2.57 3.49 5.40
N GLU A 247 -1.79 2.56 5.96
CA GLU A 247 -1.56 1.23 5.36
C GLU A 247 -2.86 0.39 5.35
N LEU A 248 -3.73 0.58 6.36
CA LEU A 248 -5.03 -0.11 6.43
C LEU A 248 -5.99 0.32 5.32
N TYR A 249 -5.89 1.56 4.84
CA TYR A 249 -6.74 2.03 3.75
C TYR A 249 -6.57 1.18 2.50
N SER A 250 -5.34 0.77 2.19
CA SER A 250 -5.06 -0.07 1.03
C SER A 250 -5.77 -1.42 1.13
N LEU A 251 -5.77 -2.03 2.33
CA LEU A 251 -6.42 -3.30 2.59
C LEU A 251 -7.95 -3.18 2.52
N VAL A 252 -8.54 -2.15 3.15
CA VAL A 252 -9.98 -1.87 3.09
C VAL A 252 -10.43 -1.59 1.65
N ARG A 253 -9.59 -0.89 0.88
CA ARG A 253 -9.83 -0.63 -0.55
C ARG A 253 -9.84 -1.91 -1.36
N PHE A 254 -8.86 -2.79 -1.15
CA PHE A 254 -8.81 -4.08 -1.85
C PHE A 254 -10.06 -4.91 -1.58
N LEU A 255 -10.50 -4.99 -0.32
CA LEU A 255 -11.73 -5.70 0.09
C LEU A 255 -13.01 -5.09 -0.46
N GLY A 256 -12.98 -3.88 -1.04
CA GLY A 256 -14.15 -3.26 -1.64
C GLY A 256 -15.17 -2.74 -0.62
N GLY A 257 -14.72 -2.31 0.57
CA GLY A 257 -15.63 -1.79 1.60
C GLY A 257 -16.27 -0.46 1.22
N ASP A 258 -17.44 -0.49 0.56
CA ASP A 258 -18.31 0.68 0.34
C ASP A 258 -18.90 1.15 1.69
N PRO A 259 -18.89 2.45 2.04
CA PRO A 259 -18.32 3.61 1.33
C PRO A 259 -16.85 3.94 1.65
N PHE A 260 -16.20 3.20 2.53
CA PHE A 260 -14.87 3.51 3.06
C PHE A 260 -13.73 3.50 2.03
N SER A 261 -13.87 2.71 0.97
CA SER A 261 -12.90 2.56 -0.12
C SER A 261 -13.00 3.65 -1.20
N TYR A 262 -14.13 4.34 -1.29
CA TYR A 262 -14.48 5.23 -2.40
C TYR A 262 -13.96 6.67 -2.22
N TYR A 263 -13.76 7.32 -3.36
CA TYR A 263 -13.61 8.77 -3.45
C TYR A 263 -14.96 9.39 -3.80
N PHE A 264 -15.30 10.46 -3.10
CA PHE A 264 -16.54 11.18 -3.28
C PHE A 264 -16.27 12.59 -3.78
N CYS A 265 -17.13 13.09 -4.65
CA CYS A 265 -17.04 14.46 -5.13
C CYS A 265 -17.80 15.42 -4.22
N LYS A 266 -17.25 16.61 -3.99
CA LYS A 266 -17.92 17.67 -3.21
C LYS A 266 -18.99 18.46 -3.99
N ARG A 267 -19.18 18.20 -5.29
CA ARG A 267 -20.09 18.97 -6.17
C ARG A 267 -21.14 18.11 -6.88
N CYS A 268 -20.91 16.80 -6.98
CA CYS A 268 -21.90 15.84 -7.47
C CYS A 268 -22.02 14.67 -6.50
N ASP A 269 -23.07 13.90 -6.68
CA ASP A 269 -23.38 12.58 -6.11
C ASP A 269 -22.51 11.45 -6.69
N CYS A 270 -21.54 11.78 -7.52
CA CYS A 270 -20.64 10.84 -8.17
C CYS A 270 -19.62 10.25 -7.16
N LYS A 271 -19.50 8.92 -7.12
CA LYS A 271 -18.50 8.17 -6.34
C LYS A 271 -17.69 7.24 -7.25
N SER A 272 -16.38 7.16 -7.04
CA SER A 272 -15.53 6.29 -7.84
C SER A 272 -14.39 5.68 -7.01
N LEU A 273 -14.02 4.44 -7.33
CA LEU A 273 -12.81 3.79 -6.80
C LEU A 273 -11.58 4.27 -7.59
N HIS A 274 -11.73 4.47 -8.90
CA HIS A 274 -10.70 4.85 -9.83
C HIS A 274 -11.27 5.89 -10.77
N TRP A 275 -10.93 7.16 -10.55
CA TRP A 275 -11.27 8.20 -11.51
C TRP A 275 -10.48 7.97 -12.80
N LYS A 276 -11.19 7.59 -13.85
CA LYS A 276 -10.65 7.48 -15.20
C LYS A 276 -10.82 8.82 -15.92
N PHE A 277 -9.77 9.19 -16.65
CA PHE A 277 -9.73 10.38 -17.47
C PHE A 277 -9.33 9.93 -18.86
N THR A 278 -10.24 9.25 -19.56
CA THR A 278 -9.94 8.65 -20.88
C THR A 278 -9.47 9.73 -21.86
N ASP A 279 -10.06 10.92 -21.78
CA ASP A 279 -9.71 12.08 -22.61
C ASP A 279 -8.64 13.00 -21.99
N LYS A 280 -8.06 12.63 -20.84
CA LYS A 280 -7.11 13.43 -20.03
C LYS A 280 -7.60 14.84 -19.63
N ARG A 281 -8.85 15.20 -19.95
CA ARG A 281 -9.41 16.56 -19.81
C ARG A 281 -10.65 16.62 -18.93
N THR A 282 -11.39 15.53 -18.84
CA THR A 282 -12.62 15.41 -18.06
C THR A 282 -12.70 14.03 -17.44
N CYS A 283 -13.28 13.93 -16.25
CA CYS A 283 -13.60 12.66 -15.64
C CYS A 283 -14.75 11.98 -16.39
N ASP A 284 -14.59 10.70 -16.66
CA ASP A 284 -15.56 9.92 -17.44
C ASP A 284 -16.93 9.80 -16.73
N ASP A 285 -16.96 9.83 -15.39
CA ASP A 285 -18.18 9.69 -14.58
C ASP A 285 -18.91 11.02 -14.33
N CYS A 286 -18.18 12.14 -14.22
CA CYS A 286 -18.78 13.42 -13.78
C CYS A 286 -18.47 14.63 -14.67
N GLY A 287 -17.67 14.47 -15.73
CA GLY A 287 -17.35 15.54 -16.69
C GLY A 287 -16.47 16.67 -16.13
N HIS A 288 -16.09 16.64 -14.85
CA HIS A 288 -15.22 17.65 -14.24
C HIS A 288 -13.77 17.52 -14.73
N SER A 289 -13.05 18.63 -14.86
CA SER A 289 -11.64 18.58 -15.29
C SER A 289 -10.72 17.96 -14.22
N PRO A 290 -9.61 17.30 -14.58
CA PRO A 290 -8.69 16.65 -13.63
C PRO A 290 -8.25 17.56 -12.48
N MET A 291 -8.00 18.85 -12.77
CA MET A 291 -7.63 19.83 -11.76
C MET A 291 -8.78 20.11 -10.78
N GLN A 292 -10.02 20.15 -11.27
CA GLN A 292 -11.21 20.29 -10.44
C GLN A 292 -11.50 18.99 -9.67
N VAL A 293 -11.38 17.82 -10.29
CA VAL A 293 -11.57 16.53 -9.63
C VAL A 293 -10.55 16.33 -8.50
N ASN A 294 -9.27 16.65 -8.72
CA ASN A 294 -8.25 16.51 -7.66
C ASN A 294 -8.48 17.43 -6.45
N LEU A 295 -9.04 18.62 -6.64
CA LEU A 295 -9.41 19.56 -5.57
C LEU A 295 -10.76 19.23 -4.91
N LEU A 296 -11.67 18.59 -5.64
CA LEU A 296 -13.05 18.31 -5.22
C LEU A 296 -13.27 16.90 -4.70
N GLN A 297 -12.39 15.96 -5.05
CA GLN A 297 -12.44 14.60 -4.53
C GLN A 297 -12.00 14.58 -3.08
N THR A 298 -12.70 13.82 -2.26
CA THR A 298 -12.26 13.51 -0.90
C THR A 298 -12.36 12.02 -0.70
N CYS A 299 -11.20 11.44 -0.37
CA CYS A 299 -11.16 10.09 0.17
C CYS A 299 -11.82 10.16 1.56
N PHE A 300 -12.95 9.49 1.71
CA PHE A 300 -13.73 9.50 2.95
C PHE A 300 -12.88 9.03 4.14
N TRP A 301 -12.10 7.97 3.93
CA TRP A 301 -11.12 7.48 4.90
C TRP A 301 -10.11 8.55 5.35
N ASN A 302 -9.58 9.33 4.40
CA ASN A 302 -8.59 10.35 4.75
C ASN A 302 -9.19 11.44 5.64
N ASN A 303 -10.45 11.83 5.38
CA ASN A 303 -11.14 12.86 6.15
C ASN A 303 -11.54 12.37 7.55
N GLU A 304 -12.10 11.18 7.66
CA GLU A 304 -12.71 10.67 8.90
C GLU A 304 -11.72 9.94 9.81
N ILE A 305 -10.69 9.28 9.24
CA ILE A 305 -9.78 8.40 9.98
C ILE A 305 -8.35 8.94 9.94
N LEU A 306 -7.75 9.08 8.75
CA LEU A 306 -6.31 9.33 8.64
C LEU A 306 -5.90 10.72 9.17
N THR A 307 -6.56 11.78 8.71
CA THR A 307 -6.18 13.16 9.03
C THR A 307 -6.38 13.48 10.52
N PRO A 308 -7.50 13.08 11.17
CA PRO A 308 -7.66 13.27 12.61
C PRO A 308 -6.59 12.54 13.44
N ILE A 309 -6.24 11.31 13.08
CA ILE A 309 -5.23 10.52 13.80
C ILE A 309 -3.84 11.15 13.64
N GLN A 310 -3.48 11.58 12.43
CA GLN A 310 -2.18 12.20 12.16
C GLN A 310 -2.01 13.55 12.89
N LYS A 311 -3.07 14.35 12.98
CA LYS A 311 -3.00 15.70 13.57
C LYS A 311 -3.16 15.72 15.09
N ASN A 312 -4.00 14.85 15.65
CA ASN A 312 -4.42 14.93 17.04
C ASN A 312 -4.04 13.68 17.87
N GLY A 313 -3.44 12.66 17.23
CA GLY A 313 -3.03 11.43 17.90
C GLY A 313 -4.21 10.72 18.58
N MET A 314 -4.06 10.37 19.86
CA MET A 314 -5.11 9.71 20.65
C MET A 314 -6.03 10.67 21.41
N THR A 315 -5.94 11.98 21.16
CA THR A 315 -6.74 12.98 21.88
C THR A 315 -7.80 13.62 20.98
N GLY A 316 -8.92 14.02 21.58
CA GLY A 316 -10.02 14.73 20.90
C GLY A 316 -10.52 14.01 19.63
N PRO A 317 -10.43 14.64 18.44
CA PRO A 317 -10.95 14.04 17.20
C PRO A 317 -10.20 12.78 16.77
N GLY A 318 -8.94 12.61 17.17
CA GLY A 318 -8.17 11.40 16.89
C GLY A 318 -8.68 10.16 17.65
N GLN A 319 -9.13 10.34 18.90
CA GLN A 319 -9.75 9.26 19.69
C GLN A 319 -11.05 8.77 19.04
N ILE A 320 -11.86 9.71 18.53
CA ILE A 320 -13.10 9.39 17.82
C ILE A 320 -12.79 8.61 16.53
N ALA A 321 -11.75 9.01 15.79
CA ALA A 321 -11.29 8.29 14.61
C ALA A 321 -10.81 6.87 14.95
N PHE A 322 -10.11 6.66 16.07
CA PHE A 322 -9.76 5.30 16.53
C PHE A 322 -10.97 4.46 16.90
N LYS A 323 -12.01 5.05 17.51
CA LYS A 323 -13.28 4.34 17.79
C LYS A 323 -13.97 3.93 16.49
N LYS A 324 -14.07 4.83 15.50
CA LYS A 324 -14.59 4.54 14.15
C LYS A 324 -13.80 3.43 13.47
N LEU A 325 -12.47 3.48 13.55
CA LEU A 325 -11.60 2.44 13.00
C LEU A 325 -11.86 1.08 13.66
N LYS A 326 -12.02 1.05 15.00
CA LYS A 326 -12.34 -0.18 15.74
C LYS A 326 -13.68 -0.77 15.28
N ILE A 327 -14.73 0.04 15.13
CA ILE A 327 -16.06 -0.39 14.66
C ILE A 327 -15.96 -1.15 13.33
N LEU A 328 -15.16 -0.64 12.40
CA LEU A 328 -14.97 -1.26 11.09
C LEU A 328 -14.13 -2.55 11.20
N LEU A 329 -13.01 -2.48 11.90
CA LEU A 329 -12.08 -3.61 12.02
C LEU A 329 -12.71 -4.78 12.78
N ASP A 330 -13.49 -4.55 13.82
CA ASP A 330 -14.17 -5.61 14.60
C ASP A 330 -15.13 -6.44 13.72
N ARG A 331 -15.58 -5.91 12.57
CA ARG A 331 -16.49 -6.60 11.65
C ARG A 331 -15.80 -7.16 10.42
N MET A 332 -14.67 -6.59 10.01
CA MET A 332 -13.94 -6.98 8.79
C MET A 332 -12.70 -7.83 9.08
N MET A 333 -12.20 -7.84 10.31
CA MET A 333 -10.93 -8.47 10.68
C MET A 333 -11.10 -9.44 11.85
N LEU A 334 -10.56 -10.64 11.68
CA LEU A 334 -10.32 -11.57 12.78
C LEU A 334 -8.84 -11.49 13.18
N ARG A 335 -8.58 -10.96 14.38
CA ARG A 335 -7.22 -10.88 14.94
C ARG A 335 -7.04 -11.90 16.07
N ARG A 336 -5.94 -12.65 16.04
CA ARG A 336 -5.55 -13.54 17.14
C ARG A 336 -4.07 -13.48 17.44
N THR A 337 -3.76 -13.51 18.73
CA THR A 337 -2.40 -13.51 19.25
C THR A 337 -2.03 -14.87 19.84
N LYS A 338 -0.72 -15.11 19.99
CA LYS A 338 -0.21 -16.33 20.65
C LYS A 338 -0.60 -16.41 22.12
N LEU A 339 -0.68 -15.25 22.80
CA LEU A 339 -0.96 -15.19 24.24
C LEU A 339 -2.39 -15.63 24.54
N GLU A 340 -3.35 -15.25 23.71
CA GLU A 340 -4.76 -15.62 23.87
C GLU A 340 -5.04 -17.11 23.60
N ARG A 341 -4.13 -17.79 22.89
CA ARG A 341 -4.30 -19.18 22.45
C ARG A 341 -3.07 -20.04 22.78
N ALA A 342 -2.39 -19.70 23.87
CA ALA A 342 -1.20 -20.41 24.30
C ALA A 342 -1.53 -21.88 24.63
N ASP A 343 -2.67 -22.10 25.30
CA ASP A 343 -3.17 -23.42 25.69
C ASP A 343 -3.45 -24.34 24.49
N ASP A 344 -3.88 -23.78 23.36
CA ASP A 344 -4.14 -24.55 22.13
C ASP A 344 -2.85 -24.88 21.34
N LEU A 345 -1.74 -24.17 21.60
CA LEU A 345 -0.53 -24.20 20.78
C LEU A 345 0.68 -24.86 21.47
N ASP A 346 0.58 -25.23 22.75
CA ASP A 346 1.67 -25.83 23.56
C ASP A 346 3.04 -25.19 23.30
N LEU A 347 3.08 -23.85 23.23
CA LEU A 347 4.31 -23.14 22.87
C LEU A 347 5.27 -23.07 24.06
N PRO A 348 6.56 -23.43 23.88
CA PRO A 348 7.54 -23.18 24.91
C PRO A 348 7.71 -21.68 25.16
N PRO A 349 8.05 -21.26 26.40
CA PRO A 349 8.27 -19.86 26.71
C PRO A 349 9.42 -19.29 25.86
N ARG A 350 9.20 -18.10 25.29
CA ARG A 350 10.26 -17.39 24.56
C ARG A 350 11.27 -16.81 25.54
N THR A 351 12.45 -17.39 25.61
CA THR A 351 13.60 -16.81 26.32
C THR A 351 14.40 -15.92 25.36
N VAL A 352 14.46 -14.62 25.67
CA VAL A 352 15.30 -13.67 24.91
C VAL A 352 16.53 -13.37 25.75
N ILE A 353 17.68 -13.92 25.34
CA ILE A 353 18.96 -13.69 26.00
C ILE A 353 19.67 -12.59 25.23
N VAL A 354 19.85 -11.42 25.86
CA VAL A 354 20.64 -10.34 25.29
C VAL A 354 22.10 -10.57 25.66
N ARG A 355 22.85 -11.16 24.74
CA ARG A 355 24.30 -11.25 24.84
C ARG A 355 24.91 -9.91 24.44
N ARG A 356 25.70 -9.30 25.33
CA ARG A 356 26.48 -8.09 25.05
C ARG A 356 27.91 -8.52 24.77
N ASP A 357 28.29 -8.45 23.50
CA ASP A 357 29.66 -8.66 23.07
C ASP A 357 30.41 -7.31 23.05
N TYR A 358 31.69 -7.36 23.40
CA TYR A 358 32.58 -6.21 23.38
C TYR A 358 33.52 -6.37 22.19
N PHE A 359 33.82 -5.25 21.53
CA PHE A 359 34.83 -5.21 20.49
C PHE A 359 36.20 -5.60 21.05
N SER A 360 37.04 -6.25 20.23
CA SER A 360 38.48 -6.31 20.50
C SER A 360 39.07 -4.89 20.54
N GLU A 361 40.26 -4.73 21.11
CA GLU A 361 40.94 -3.42 21.09
C GLU A 361 41.15 -2.91 19.65
N GLU A 362 41.46 -3.80 18.69
CA GLU A 362 41.63 -3.43 17.28
C GLU A 362 40.30 -3.01 16.63
N GLU A 363 39.23 -3.78 16.86
CA GLU A 363 37.89 -3.47 16.32
C GLU A 363 37.36 -2.15 16.90
N LYS A 364 37.62 -1.90 18.17
CA LYS A 364 37.22 -0.68 18.87
C LYS A 364 37.93 0.54 18.31
N GLU A 365 39.23 0.45 18.03
CA GLU A 365 39.98 1.54 17.39
C GLU A 365 39.42 1.87 16.00
N LEU A 366 39.18 0.84 15.18
CA LEU A 366 38.57 1.00 13.86
C LEU A 366 37.17 1.62 13.93
N TYR A 367 36.35 1.19 14.89
CA TYR A 367 35.01 1.73 15.09
C TYR A 367 35.05 3.19 15.55
N LEU A 368 35.92 3.54 16.50
CA LEU A 368 36.06 4.90 17.01
C LEU A 368 36.57 5.87 15.94
N SER A 369 37.48 5.42 15.09
CA SER A 369 37.92 6.18 13.92
C SER A 369 36.73 6.49 12.99
N LEU A 370 35.96 5.47 12.59
CA LEU A 370 34.77 5.64 11.75
C LEU A 370 33.71 6.53 12.39
N PHE A 371 33.49 6.38 13.70
CA PHE A 371 32.54 7.19 14.46
C PHE A 371 32.94 8.67 14.47
N SER A 372 34.22 8.96 14.63
CA SER A 372 34.73 10.33 14.63
C SER A 372 34.51 11.02 13.28
N ASP A 373 34.78 10.31 12.18
CA ASP A 373 34.50 10.78 10.82
C ASP A 373 33.00 11.03 10.59
N ALA A 374 32.16 10.05 10.95
CA ALA A 374 30.71 10.16 10.81
C ALA A 374 30.15 11.32 11.64
N LYS A 375 30.66 11.52 12.86
CA LYS A 375 30.27 12.63 13.73
C LYS A 375 30.64 13.97 13.13
N ARG A 376 31.84 14.11 12.56
CA ARG A 376 32.28 15.34 11.88
C ARG A 376 31.36 15.69 10.71
N GLN A 377 31.05 14.72 9.85
CA GLN A 377 30.13 14.92 8.72
C GLN A 377 28.72 15.27 9.17
N PHE A 378 28.22 14.60 10.22
CA PHE A 378 26.93 14.92 10.80
C PHE A 378 26.88 16.36 11.34
N SER A 379 27.90 16.78 12.10
CA SER A 379 28.01 18.17 12.59
C SER A 379 27.96 19.19 11.45
N THR A 380 28.63 18.93 10.32
CA THR A 380 28.55 19.81 9.14
C THR A 380 27.12 19.94 8.59
N TYR A 381 26.31 18.87 8.62
CA TYR A 381 24.91 18.94 8.22
C TYR A 381 24.03 19.70 9.21
N VAL A 382 24.35 19.62 10.52
CA VAL A 382 23.69 20.41 11.56
C VAL A 382 24.00 21.90 11.36
N ASP A 383 25.27 22.26 11.21
CA ASP A 383 25.73 23.64 11.12
C ASP A 383 25.21 24.33 9.85
N SER A 384 25.08 23.58 8.75
CA SER A 384 24.49 24.08 7.50
C SER A 384 22.95 24.14 7.52
N GLY A 385 22.29 23.63 8.56
CA GLY A 385 20.83 23.58 8.64
C GLY A 385 20.18 22.62 7.63
N THR A 386 20.94 21.71 7.03
CA THR A 386 20.49 20.84 5.92
C THR A 386 20.16 19.40 6.34
N LEU A 387 20.05 19.12 7.65
CA LEU A 387 19.80 17.78 8.21
C LEU A 387 18.68 17.00 7.52
N LEU A 388 17.51 17.63 7.36
CA LEU A 388 16.33 16.97 6.75
C LEU A 388 16.51 16.71 5.26
N ASN A 389 17.34 17.50 4.57
CA ASN A 389 17.62 17.34 3.15
C ASN A 389 18.69 16.26 2.90
N ASN A 390 19.52 15.98 3.91
CA ASN A 390 20.62 15.02 3.86
C ASN A 390 20.35 13.71 4.62
N TYR A 391 19.08 13.37 4.89
CA TYR A 391 18.71 12.18 5.65
C TYR A 391 19.32 10.89 5.07
N SER A 392 19.38 10.75 3.74
CA SER A 392 20.01 9.59 3.07
C SER A 392 21.49 9.45 3.40
N ASN A 393 22.22 10.57 3.46
CA ASN A 393 23.63 10.61 3.84
C ASN A 393 23.81 10.20 5.31
N ILE A 394 22.91 10.66 6.20
CA ILE A 394 22.91 10.28 7.61
C ILE A 394 22.66 8.77 7.77
N PHE A 395 21.70 8.21 7.05
CA PHE A 395 21.45 6.76 7.07
C PHE A 395 22.63 5.96 6.51
N SER A 396 23.33 6.47 5.49
CA SER A 396 24.58 5.86 5.00
C SER A 396 25.65 5.80 6.10
N LEU A 397 25.86 6.89 6.84
CA LEU A 397 26.79 6.93 7.98
C LEU A 397 26.42 5.91 9.07
N ILE A 398 25.15 5.88 9.47
CA ILE A 398 24.66 4.90 10.46
C ILE A 398 24.82 3.47 9.95
N THR A 399 24.54 3.23 8.68
CA THR A 399 24.67 1.90 8.06
C THR A 399 26.11 1.42 8.11
N ARG A 400 27.08 2.28 7.81
CA ARG A 400 28.51 1.94 7.89
C ARG A 400 28.95 1.63 9.32
N MET A 401 28.49 2.38 10.31
CA MET A 401 28.76 2.07 11.72
C MET A 401 28.16 0.72 12.13
N ARG A 402 26.93 0.42 11.68
CA ARG A 402 26.29 -0.88 11.93
C ARG A 402 27.02 -2.04 11.25
N GLN A 403 27.54 -1.82 10.03
CA GLN A 403 28.37 -2.79 9.33
C GLN A 403 29.69 -3.05 10.06
N MET A 404 30.36 -1.99 10.54
CA MET A 404 31.58 -2.11 11.35
C MET A 404 31.35 -2.91 12.62
N ALA A 405 30.20 -2.70 13.28
CA ALA A 405 29.80 -3.47 14.46
C ALA A 405 29.50 -4.96 14.18
N CYS A 406 29.24 -5.34 12.92
CA CYS A 406 29.05 -6.73 12.53
C CYS A 406 30.38 -7.39 12.16
N HIS A 407 31.17 -6.76 11.29
CA HIS A 407 32.49 -7.25 10.89
C HIS A 407 33.27 -6.14 10.15
N PRO A 408 34.56 -5.88 10.48
CA PRO A 408 35.35 -4.82 9.85
C PRO A 408 35.45 -4.89 8.32
N ASP A 409 35.53 -6.11 7.76
CA ASP A 409 35.58 -6.31 6.31
C ASP A 409 34.39 -5.72 5.54
N LEU A 410 33.19 -5.66 6.15
CA LEU A 410 32.03 -5.08 5.47
C LEU A 410 32.25 -3.59 5.13
N VAL A 411 33.12 -2.91 5.88
CA VAL A 411 33.52 -1.53 5.62
C VAL A 411 34.84 -1.46 4.85
N LEU A 412 35.84 -2.24 5.25
CA LEU A 412 37.20 -2.20 4.68
C LEU A 412 37.25 -2.79 3.27
N LYS A 413 36.57 -3.92 3.03
CA LYS A 413 36.45 -4.49 1.68
C LYS A 413 35.47 -3.74 0.82
N SER A 414 34.49 -3.01 1.37
CA SER A 414 33.72 -2.06 0.57
C SER A 414 34.60 -0.94 0.01
N LYS A 415 35.63 -0.49 0.77
CA LYS A 415 36.63 0.48 0.29
C LYS A 415 37.65 -0.12 -0.69
N ARG A 416 38.07 -1.39 -0.51
CA ARG A 416 38.97 -2.07 -1.47
C ARG A 416 38.25 -2.49 -2.75
N ASN A 417 37.01 -2.95 -2.65
CA ASN A 417 36.14 -3.15 -3.78
C ASN A 417 35.57 -1.83 -4.30
N ALA A 418 35.71 -0.69 -3.60
CA ALA A 418 35.51 0.62 -4.22
C ALA A 418 36.64 0.97 -5.23
N GLY A 419 37.61 0.10 -5.48
CA GLY A 419 38.48 0.19 -6.66
C GLY A 419 38.06 -0.74 -7.81
N VAL A 420 37.12 -1.66 -7.59
CA VAL A 420 36.74 -2.73 -8.55
C VAL A 420 35.22 -2.83 -8.79
N LEU A 421 34.41 -2.20 -7.94
CA LEU A 421 32.95 -2.05 -7.99
C LEU A 421 32.55 -0.56 -8.04
N THR A 422 33.52 0.33 -8.28
CA THR A 422 33.34 1.79 -8.31
C THR A 422 33.93 2.38 -9.59
N GLU A 423 33.94 1.57 -10.65
CA GLU A 423 33.93 2.06 -12.03
C GLU A 423 32.65 1.64 -12.78
N ASP A 424 31.65 1.03 -12.14
CA ASP A 424 30.37 0.72 -12.82
C ASP A 424 29.21 0.41 -11.85
N SER A 425 29.03 1.29 -10.86
CA SER A 425 27.70 1.47 -10.29
C SER A 425 27.40 2.95 -10.32
N GLY A 426 27.09 3.46 -11.52
CA GLY A 426 26.48 4.76 -11.69
C GLY A 426 25.44 4.97 -10.60
N GLU A 427 25.64 5.98 -9.76
CA GLU A 427 24.62 6.42 -8.82
C GLU A 427 23.36 6.66 -9.64
N ALA A 428 22.36 5.79 -9.48
CA ALA A 428 21.14 5.88 -10.26
C ALA A 428 20.60 7.31 -10.10
N PRO A 429 20.49 8.08 -11.20
CA PRO A 429 20.26 9.52 -11.13
C PRO A 429 18.99 9.77 -10.33
N VAL A 430 19.04 10.45 -9.19
CA VAL A 430 17.83 10.73 -8.40
C VAL A 430 17.24 12.06 -8.85
N CYS A 431 15.98 12.05 -9.27
CA CYS A 431 15.26 13.27 -9.64
C CYS A 431 15.08 14.16 -8.41
N ARG A 432 15.50 15.42 -8.49
CA ARG A 432 15.43 16.35 -7.36
C ARG A 432 14.03 16.94 -7.10
N ILE A 433 13.02 16.55 -7.88
CA ILE A 433 11.61 16.93 -7.67
C ILE A 433 10.84 15.81 -6.98
N CYS A 434 10.83 14.59 -7.55
CA CYS A 434 10.11 13.45 -6.96
C CYS A 434 10.93 12.66 -5.94
N GLN A 435 12.26 12.85 -5.91
CA GLN A 435 13.20 12.14 -5.04
C GLN A 435 13.27 10.62 -5.29
N ASP A 436 12.77 10.17 -6.44
CA ASP A 436 12.89 8.79 -6.94
C ASP A 436 14.02 8.68 -7.97
N ILE A 437 14.41 7.44 -8.28
CA ILE A 437 15.35 7.13 -9.36
C ILE A 437 14.75 7.62 -10.69
N ALA A 438 15.48 8.48 -11.37
CA ALA A 438 15.09 9.14 -12.59
C ALA A 438 15.25 8.18 -13.79
N GLU A 439 14.13 7.64 -14.25
CA GLU A 439 14.10 6.74 -15.42
C GLU A 439 14.43 7.48 -16.73
N ASP A 440 14.18 8.80 -16.77
CA ASP A 440 14.48 9.69 -17.92
C ASP A 440 15.19 10.94 -17.41
N ALA A 441 16.43 10.74 -16.97
CA ALA A 441 17.26 11.74 -16.32
C ALA A 441 17.76 12.81 -17.30
N ILE A 442 17.39 14.06 -17.06
CA ILE A 442 17.94 15.23 -17.75
C ILE A 442 18.55 16.20 -16.74
N GLN A 443 19.64 16.86 -17.13
CA GLN A 443 20.40 17.75 -16.26
C GLN A 443 20.25 19.20 -16.69
N SER A 444 19.93 20.05 -15.71
CA SER A 444 19.92 21.50 -15.88
C SER A 444 21.34 22.07 -15.96
N ARG A 445 21.50 23.29 -16.49
CA ARG A 445 22.81 23.98 -16.54
C ARG A 445 23.45 24.18 -15.16
N CYS A 446 22.65 24.22 -14.10
CA CYS A 446 23.13 24.27 -12.71
C CYS A 446 23.48 22.88 -12.11
N ARG A 447 23.60 21.85 -12.97
CA ARG A 447 23.98 20.46 -12.67
C ARG A 447 22.99 19.64 -11.84
N HIS A 448 21.81 20.15 -11.53
CA HIS A 448 20.76 19.36 -10.90
C HIS A 448 20.05 18.46 -11.91
N ILE A 449 19.86 17.19 -11.52
CA ILE A 449 19.22 16.13 -12.30
C ILE A 449 17.73 16.06 -11.97
N PHE A 450 16.91 15.93 -13.00
CA PHE A 450 15.47 15.78 -12.89
C PHE A 450 14.97 14.69 -13.84
N ASP A 451 13.87 14.06 -13.47
CA ASP A 451 13.05 13.35 -14.45
C ASP A 451 12.43 14.34 -15.43
N ARG A 452 12.48 13.99 -16.72
CA ARG A 452 11.91 14.81 -17.79
C ARG A 452 10.47 15.21 -17.53
N GLU A 453 9.63 14.27 -17.09
CA GLU A 453 8.23 14.54 -16.81
C GLU A 453 8.04 15.45 -15.58
N CYS A 454 8.87 15.28 -14.54
CA CYS A 454 8.81 16.10 -13.34
C CYS A 454 9.18 17.56 -13.62
N ILE A 455 10.27 17.81 -14.35
CA ILE A 455 10.70 19.18 -14.65
C ILE A 455 9.80 19.85 -15.70
N LYS A 456 9.22 19.07 -16.63
CA LYS A 456 8.23 19.58 -17.59
C LYS A 456 6.96 20.05 -16.88
N GLN A 457 6.48 19.28 -15.89
CA GLN A 457 5.35 19.69 -15.05
C GLN A 457 5.68 20.93 -14.22
N TYR A 458 6.90 21.02 -13.68
CA TYR A 458 7.37 22.18 -12.94
C TYR A 458 7.36 23.45 -13.80
N ILE A 459 7.94 23.40 -15.01
CA ILE A 459 7.96 24.53 -15.97
C ILE A 459 6.54 24.92 -16.40
N THR A 460 5.68 23.93 -16.67
CA THR A 460 4.28 24.18 -17.10
C THR A 460 3.43 24.79 -15.98
N THR A 461 3.79 24.56 -14.72
CA THR A 461 3.07 25.08 -13.54
C THR A 461 3.61 26.45 -13.08
N ALA A 462 4.83 26.83 -13.51
CA ALA A 462 5.40 28.10 -13.14
C ALA A 462 4.66 29.28 -13.78
N VAL A 463 4.33 30.28 -12.97
CA VAL A 463 3.66 31.52 -13.42
C VAL A 463 4.65 32.49 -14.08
N GLU A 464 5.94 32.32 -13.78
CA GLU A 464 7.02 33.18 -14.25
C GLU A 464 7.53 32.73 -15.63
N VAL A 465 7.86 33.71 -16.49
CA VAL A 465 8.36 33.47 -17.86
C VAL A 465 9.69 32.71 -17.85
N ASN A 466 10.51 32.91 -16.82
CA ASN A 466 11.76 32.17 -16.57
C ASN A 466 11.72 31.56 -15.17
N PRO A 467 11.23 30.31 -15.01
CA PRO A 467 11.19 29.67 -13.70
C PRO A 467 12.59 29.52 -13.10
N ALA A 468 12.70 29.65 -11.78
CA ALA A 468 13.92 29.34 -11.05
C ALA A 468 14.10 27.81 -10.91
N CYS A 469 15.32 27.33 -10.74
CA CYS A 469 15.58 25.93 -10.42
C CYS A 469 15.00 25.60 -9.04
N PRO A 470 14.23 24.50 -8.89
CA PRO A 470 13.61 24.15 -7.61
C PRO A 470 14.60 23.75 -6.51
N VAL A 471 15.89 23.57 -6.86
CA VAL A 471 16.94 23.15 -5.92
C VAL A 471 17.84 24.30 -5.49
N CYS A 472 18.30 25.13 -6.44
CA CYS A 472 19.25 26.22 -6.15
C CYS A 472 18.72 27.62 -6.41
N HIS A 473 17.47 27.76 -6.86
CA HIS A 473 16.79 29.04 -7.12
C HIS A 473 17.48 29.97 -8.14
N LEU A 474 18.48 29.49 -8.88
CA LEU A 474 19.05 30.15 -10.06
C LEU A 474 18.11 30.01 -11.26
N ALA A 475 18.21 30.88 -12.26
CA ALA A 475 17.41 30.78 -13.49
C ALA A 475 17.51 29.38 -14.13
N LEU A 476 16.37 28.73 -14.33
CA LEU A 476 16.32 27.37 -14.86
C LEU A 476 16.55 27.39 -16.38
N SER A 477 17.71 26.86 -16.79
CA SER A 477 18.04 26.58 -18.19
C SER A 477 18.24 25.08 -18.33
N ILE A 478 17.31 24.40 -18.98
CA ILE A 478 17.34 22.94 -19.20
C ILE A 478 16.79 22.61 -20.58
N ASP A 479 17.46 21.71 -21.30
CA ASP A 479 17.01 21.22 -22.59
C ASP A 479 16.07 20.02 -22.38
N LEU A 480 14.79 20.19 -22.73
CA LEU A 480 13.76 19.17 -22.58
C LEU A 480 13.75 18.12 -23.69
N GLU A 481 14.55 18.31 -24.74
CA GLU A 481 14.72 17.36 -25.86
C GLU A 481 16.07 16.64 -25.81
N ALA A 482 16.95 17.02 -24.89
CA ALA A 482 18.23 16.36 -24.67
C ALA A 482 18.05 14.84 -24.48
N PRO A 483 18.97 14.00 -25.00
CA PRO A 483 18.95 12.57 -24.72
C PRO A 483 19.02 12.34 -23.22
N ALA A 484 18.38 11.27 -22.74
CA ALA A 484 18.50 10.87 -21.35
C ALA A 484 19.98 10.65 -21.04
N LEU A 485 20.41 11.08 -19.85
CA LEU A 485 21.78 10.85 -19.42
C LEU A 485 21.99 9.34 -19.27
N GLU A 486 22.78 8.79 -20.20
CA GLU A 486 23.31 7.45 -20.10
C GLU A 486 24.46 7.52 -19.09
N PHE A 487 24.25 6.91 -17.93
CA PHE A 487 25.31 6.71 -16.94
C PHE A 487 25.69 5.24 -17.07
N ASP A 488 26.96 4.98 -17.43
CA ASP A 488 27.56 3.65 -17.38
C ASP A 488 27.51 3.09 -15.93
#